data_AF-A0A925ETQ4-F1
#
_entry.id   AF-A0A925ETQ4-F1
#
_cell.length_a   1.000
_cell.length_b   1.000
_cell.length_c   1.000
_cell.angle_alpha   90.00
_cell.angle_beta   90.00
_cell.angle_gamma   90.00
#
_symmetry.space_group_name_H-M   'P 1'
#
loop_
_entity.id
_entity.type
_entity.pdbx_description
1 polymer ?
#
loop_
_entity_poly.entity_id
_entity_poly.type
_entity_poly.pdbx_seq_one_letter_code
_entity_poly.pdbx_strand_id
1 'polypeptide(L)'
;MMFAHLKQSVGFSVCLLALFLVGIPAGEVWAQSICKHPEIEKQFMWQFQEINRNIRMRQEILKQKINDPVAPEEQIMKIQLDLSHWKAKRDRLAIDYILRIRRDHCPPNSDLSPLNR
;
A
#
# COMPACT_ATOMS: atom_id res chain seq x y z
N MET A 1 37.35 -41.90 11.60
CA MET A 1 37.59 -40.78 12.54
C MET A 1 37.84 -39.51 11.74
N MET A 2 37.43 -38.37 12.29
CA MET A 2 37.71 -36.97 11.88
C MET A 2 36.62 -36.21 11.08
N PHE A 3 35.79 -35.55 11.90
CA PHE A 3 35.12 -34.25 11.81
C PHE A 3 35.55 -33.20 10.77
N ALA A 4 34.51 -32.52 10.26
CA ALA A 4 34.27 -31.06 10.29
C ALA A 4 34.76 -30.09 9.18
N HIS A 5 33.74 -29.43 8.62
CA HIS A 5 33.57 -27.97 8.41
C HIS A 5 34.28 -27.21 7.26
N LEU A 6 33.42 -26.67 6.39
CA LEU A 6 33.37 -25.30 5.85
C LEU A 6 34.69 -24.54 5.55
N LYS A 7 34.88 -24.16 4.28
CA LYS A 7 35.30 -22.79 3.87
C LYS A 7 35.05 -22.60 2.37
N GLN A 8 34.03 -21.84 1.96
CA GLN A 8 33.95 -20.37 1.87
C GLN A 8 34.40 -19.87 0.48
N SER A 9 33.37 -19.62 -0.33
CA SER A 9 33.36 -18.90 -1.60
C SER A 9 33.97 -17.50 -1.45
N VAL A 10 34.99 -17.18 -2.25
CA VAL A 10 35.48 -15.82 -2.44
C VAL A 10 35.73 -15.62 -3.94
N GLY A 11 34.66 -15.43 -4.71
CA GLY A 11 34.73 -15.25 -6.16
C GLY A 11 33.71 -14.27 -6.74
N PHE A 12 33.00 -13.50 -5.91
CA PHE A 12 31.91 -12.62 -6.35
C PHE A 12 32.05 -11.15 -5.92
N SER A 13 33.16 -10.77 -5.29
CA SER A 13 33.31 -9.44 -4.66
C SER A 13 34.00 -8.38 -5.51
N VAL A 14 34.44 -8.68 -6.74
CA VAL A 14 35.22 -7.74 -7.56
C VAL A 14 34.40 -7.09 -8.70
N CYS A 15 33.26 -7.69 -9.10
CA CYS A 15 32.36 -7.07 -10.09
C CYS A 15 31.42 -5.99 -9.53
N LEU A 16 31.16 -5.98 -8.21
CA LEU A 16 30.26 -5.00 -7.60
C LEU A 16 30.92 -3.62 -7.33
N LEU A 17 32.26 -3.56 -7.34
CA LEU A 17 33.02 -2.32 -7.11
C LEU A 17 33.21 -1.47 -8.38
N ALA A 18 33.04 -2.05 -9.57
CA ALA A 18 33.16 -1.32 -10.84
C ALA A 18 31.93 -0.47 -11.18
N LEU A 19 30.77 -0.73 -10.55
CA LEU A 19 29.56 0.08 -10.72
C LEU A 19 29.56 1.39 -9.91
N PHE A 20 30.53 1.57 -9.00
CA PHE A 20 30.66 2.80 -8.22
C PHE A 20 31.58 3.86 -8.85
N LEU A 21 32.33 3.51 -9.91
CA LEU A 21 33.35 4.39 -10.50
C LEU A 21 32.98 5.00 -11.86
N VAL A 22 31.89 4.55 -12.48
CA VAL A 22 31.32 5.23 -13.65
C VAL A 22 30.19 6.09 -13.12
N GLY A 23 30.48 7.38 -12.97
CA GLY A 23 29.51 8.42 -12.70
C GLY A 23 28.47 8.47 -13.80
N ILE A 24 27.47 7.60 -13.71
CA ILE A 24 26.13 7.92 -14.15
C ILE A 24 25.68 8.94 -13.10
N PRO A 25 25.58 10.24 -13.42
CA PRO A 25 24.71 11.06 -12.61
C PRO A 25 23.36 10.36 -12.75
N ALA A 26 22.96 9.63 -11.71
CA ALA A 26 21.57 9.30 -11.50
C ALA A 26 20.92 10.67 -11.42
N GLY A 27 20.57 11.19 -12.61
CA GLY A 27 19.87 12.43 -12.79
C GLY A 27 18.78 12.35 -11.78
N GLU A 28 18.81 13.32 -10.87
CA GLU A 28 17.86 13.50 -9.80
C GLU A 28 16.56 12.85 -10.25
N VAL A 29 16.21 11.71 -9.64
CA VAL A 29 14.83 11.27 -9.73
C VAL A 29 14.14 12.35 -8.94
N TRP A 30 13.82 13.45 -9.64
CA TRP A 30 13.07 14.58 -9.15
C TRP A 30 11.82 13.91 -8.64
N ALA A 31 11.81 13.69 -7.32
CA ALA A 31 10.66 13.29 -6.56
C ALA A 31 9.64 14.36 -6.93
N GLN A 32 8.78 14.01 -7.88
CA GLN A 32 7.83 14.94 -8.45
C GLN A 32 7.08 15.53 -7.28
N SER A 33 7.31 16.83 -7.12
CA SER A 33 6.75 17.62 -6.07
C SER A 33 5.23 17.51 -6.13
N ILE A 34 4.65 16.83 -5.14
CA ILE A 34 3.62 17.43 -4.28
C ILE A 34 2.45 18.06 -5.08
N CYS A 35 1.70 17.25 -5.84
CA CYS A 35 0.27 17.54 -6.01
C CYS A 35 -0.43 16.97 -4.73
N LYS A 36 -0.07 17.51 -3.54
CA LYS A 36 -0.70 17.09 -2.27
C LYS A 36 -2.09 17.71 -2.21
N HIS A 37 -3.12 16.87 -2.26
CA HIS A 37 -4.48 17.26 -1.93
C HIS A 37 -4.76 16.83 -0.48
N PRO A 38 -4.37 17.63 0.53
CA PRO A 38 -4.46 17.23 1.93
C PRO A 38 -5.90 16.94 2.35
N GLU A 39 -6.90 17.57 1.71
CA GLU A 39 -8.31 17.29 1.95
C GLU A 39 -8.71 15.88 1.47
N ILE A 40 -8.25 15.46 0.30
CA ILE A 40 -8.53 14.12 -0.26
C ILE A 40 -7.85 13.06 0.61
N GLU A 41 -6.61 13.29 1.02
CA GLU A 41 -5.87 12.40 1.91
C GLU A 41 -6.55 12.31 3.29
N LYS A 42 -6.94 13.43 3.89
CA LYS A 42 -7.63 13.46 5.18
C LYS A 42 -8.98 12.75 5.12
N GLN A 43 -9.75 12.98 4.05
CA GLN A 43 -11.04 12.32 3.85
C GLN A 43 -10.86 10.80 3.68
N PHE A 44 -9.89 10.39 2.87
CA PHE A 44 -9.56 8.97 2.68
C PHE A 44 -9.18 8.33 4.02
N MET A 45 -8.26 8.93 4.77
CA MET A 45 -7.78 8.39 6.04
C MET A 45 -8.91 8.25 7.06
N TRP A 46 -9.80 9.24 7.16
CA TRP A 46 -10.95 9.17 8.05
C TRP A 46 -11.90 8.02 7.67
N GLN A 47 -12.27 7.92 6.40
CA GLN A 47 -13.15 6.84 5.93
C GLN A 47 -12.49 5.45 6.07
N PHE A 48 -11.19 5.36 5.80
CA PHE A 48 -10.42 4.12 5.88
C PHE A 48 -10.31 3.63 7.32
N GLN A 49 -10.07 4.53 8.28
CA GLN A 49 -10.06 4.21 9.70
C GLN A 49 -11.41 3.70 10.19
N GLU A 50 -12.51 4.38 9.80
CA GLU A 50 -13.86 3.97 10.19
C GLU A 50 -14.23 2.60 9.62
N ILE A 51 -13.90 2.33 8.36
CA ILE A 51 -14.11 1.00 7.76
C ILE A 51 -13.31 -0.06 8.51
N ASN A 52 -12.03 0.19 8.80
CA ASN A 52 -11.20 -0.78 9.53
C ASN A 52 -11.69 -1.03 10.95
N ARG A 53 -12.22 -0.01 11.64
CA ARG A 53 -12.86 -0.16 12.95
C ARG A 53 -14.04 -1.11 12.86
N ASN A 54 -14.91 -0.94 11.86
CA ASN A 54 -16.04 -1.83 11.63
C ASN A 54 -15.56 -3.27 11.35
N ILE A 55 -14.57 -3.45 10.47
CA ILE A 55 -13.99 -4.77 10.18
C ILE A 55 -13.52 -5.47 11.47
N ARG A 56 -12.72 -4.80 12.30
CA ARG A 56 -12.21 -5.37 13.56
C ARG A 56 -13.34 -5.76 14.51
N MET A 57 -14.33 -4.88 14.68
CA MET A 57 -15.49 -5.17 15.53
C MET A 57 -16.24 -6.43 15.06
N ARG A 58 -16.48 -6.59 13.75
CA ARG A 58 -17.16 -7.80 13.24
C ARG A 58 -16.28 -9.04 13.35
N GLN A 59 -14.96 -8.92 13.19
CA GLN A 59 -14.02 -10.02 13.42
C GLN A 59 -14.07 -10.52 14.86
N GLU A 60 -14.10 -9.61 15.84
CA GLU A 60 -14.23 -10.00 17.25
C GLU A 60 -15.58 -10.66 17.54
N ILE A 61 -16.68 -10.13 17.02
CA ILE A 61 -18.00 -10.75 17.16
C ILE A 61 -18.01 -12.15 16.53
N LEU A 62 -17.44 -12.30 15.33
CA LEU A 62 -17.34 -13.60 14.66
C LEU A 62 -16.53 -14.59 15.50
N LYS A 63 -15.38 -14.16 16.05
CA LYS A 63 -14.55 -14.98 16.93
C LYS A 63 -15.30 -15.43 18.18
N GLN A 64 -16.06 -14.53 18.80
CA GLN A 64 -16.91 -14.87 19.94
C GLN A 64 -17.97 -15.91 19.57
N LYS A 65 -18.64 -15.74 18.42
CA LYS A 65 -19.71 -16.64 17.96
C LYS A 65 -19.20 -18.02 17.53
N ILE A 66 -18.04 -18.10 16.89
CA ILE A 66 -17.42 -19.38 16.52
C ILE A 66 -17.04 -20.19 17.77
N ASN A 67 -16.67 -19.52 18.86
CA ASN A 67 -16.33 -20.16 20.13
C ASN A 67 -17.55 -20.48 21.01
N ASP A 68 -18.74 -20.02 20.62
CA ASP A 68 -20.00 -20.29 21.32
C ASP A 68 -20.68 -21.52 20.69
N PRO A 69 -20.73 -22.67 21.40
CA PRO A 69 -21.27 -23.91 20.84
C PRO A 69 -22.79 -23.87 20.60
N VAL A 70 -23.49 -22.85 21.11
CA VAL A 70 -24.93 -22.67 20.96
C VAL A 70 -25.26 -21.63 19.88
N ALA A 71 -24.24 -20.97 19.31
CA ALA A 71 -24.45 -19.94 18.30
C ALA A 71 -25.11 -20.53 17.03
N PRO A 72 -26.24 -19.96 16.57
CA PRO A 72 -26.87 -20.41 15.33
C PRO A 72 -25.95 -20.16 14.14
N GLU A 73 -25.83 -21.16 13.26
CA GLU A 73 -25.00 -21.08 12.05
C GLU A 73 -25.40 -19.89 11.15
N GLU A 74 -26.70 -19.60 11.06
CA GLU A 74 -27.22 -18.45 10.31
C GLU A 74 -26.66 -17.11 10.83
N GLN A 75 -26.48 -16.96 12.14
CA GLN A 75 -25.87 -15.75 12.70
C GLN A 75 -24.39 -15.63 12.32
N ILE A 76 -23.66 -16.76 12.33
CA ILE A 76 -22.26 -16.81 11.92
C ILE A 76 -22.12 -16.44 10.44
N MET A 77 -22.95 -17.03 9.56
CA MET A 77 -22.97 -16.70 8.14
C MET A 77 -23.28 -15.23 7.88
N LYS A 78 -24.26 -14.67 8.60
CA LYS A 78 -24.62 -13.24 8.48
C LYS A 78 -23.43 -12.34 8.83
N ILE A 79 -22.72 -12.63 9.92
CA ILE A 79 -21.54 -11.86 10.33
C ILE A 79 -20.40 -12.00 9.31
N GLN A 80 -20.20 -13.20 8.74
CA GLN A 80 -19.22 -13.43 7.68
C GLN A 80 -19.54 -12.63 6.42
N LEU A 81 -20.81 -12.59 6.01
CA LEU A 81 -21.28 -11.80 4.87
C LEU A 81 -21.05 -10.31 5.11
N ASP A 82 -21.43 -9.81 6.30
CA ASP A 82 -21.20 -8.42 6.68
C ASP A 82 -19.71 -8.07 6.65
N LEU A 83 -18.86 -8.96 7.18
CA LEU A 83 -17.41 -8.78 7.18
C LEU A 83 -16.84 -8.72 5.75
N SER A 84 -17.32 -9.60 4.86
CA SER A 84 -16.95 -9.59 3.43
C SER A 84 -17.33 -8.27 2.77
N HIS A 85 -18.55 -7.79 3.01
CA HIS A 85 -19.02 -6.52 2.50
C HIS A 85 -18.15 -5.33 2.97
N TRP A 86 -17.79 -5.28 4.25
CA TRP A 86 -16.91 -4.22 4.77
C TRP A 86 -15.49 -4.27 4.18
N LYS A 87 -14.94 -5.47 3.94
CA LYS A 87 -13.65 -5.63 3.25
C LYS A 87 -13.73 -5.13 1.80
N ALA A 88 -14.78 -5.52 1.07
CA ALA A 88 -14.99 -5.03 -0.29
C ALA A 88 -15.14 -3.49 -0.34
N LYS A 89 -15.85 -2.90 0.64
CA LYS A 89 -15.97 -1.44 0.78
C LYS A 89 -14.62 -0.76 1.00
N ARG A 90 -13.74 -1.35 1.83
CA ARG A 90 -12.38 -0.85 2.06
C ARG A 90 -11.57 -0.86 0.77
N ASP A 91 -11.61 -1.97 0.04
CA ASP A 91 -10.82 -2.16 -1.17
C ASP A 91 -11.29 -1.20 -2.26
N ARG A 92 -12.61 -1.01 -2.41
CA ARG A 92 -13.20 0.01 -3.28
C ARG A 92 -12.73 1.42 -2.93
N LEU A 93 -12.76 1.79 -1.65
CA LEU A 93 -12.27 3.11 -1.20
C LEU A 93 -10.79 3.32 -1.55
N ALA A 94 -9.95 2.30 -1.37
CA ALA A 94 -8.53 2.38 -1.71
C ALA A 94 -8.30 2.53 -3.22
N ILE A 95 -9.05 1.79 -4.05
CA ILE A 95 -9.01 1.91 -5.51
C ILE A 95 -9.46 3.32 -5.93
N ASP A 96 -10.58 3.81 -5.41
CA ASP A 96 -11.10 5.14 -5.73
C ASP A 96 -10.10 6.24 -5.37
N TYR A 97 -9.43 6.11 -4.21
CA TYR A 97 -8.36 7.03 -3.81
C TYR A 97 -7.19 7.00 -4.78
N ILE A 98 -6.67 5.82 -5.13
CA ILE A 98 -5.56 5.67 -6.09
C ILE A 98 -5.94 6.27 -7.45
N LEU A 99 -7.16 6.04 -7.92
CA LEU A 99 -7.64 6.57 -9.21
C LEU A 99 -7.78 8.10 -9.18
N ARG A 100 -8.28 8.67 -8.08
CA ARG A 100 -8.35 10.14 -7.90
C ARG A 100 -6.96 10.75 -7.90
N ILE A 101 -6.06 10.21 -7.07
CA ILE A 101 -4.68 10.66 -7.01
C ILE A 101 -4.04 10.60 -8.39
N ARG A 102 -4.17 9.49 -9.15
CA ARG A 102 -3.64 9.36 -10.52
C ARG A 102 -4.24 10.36 -11.51
N ARG A 103 -5.54 10.67 -11.42
CA ARG A 103 -6.20 11.66 -12.29
C ARG A 103 -5.72 13.08 -11.99
N ASP A 104 -5.44 13.35 -10.72
CA ASP A 104 -5.00 14.66 -10.23
C ASP A 104 -3.47 14.85 -10.36
N HIS A 105 -2.73 13.89 -10.94
CA HIS A 105 -1.34 14.10 -11.38
C HIS A 105 -1.34 15.06 -12.58
N CYS A 106 -1.36 16.34 -12.22
CA CYS A 106 -0.89 17.56 -12.85
C CYS A 106 -0.81 17.61 -14.40
N PRO A 107 -1.42 18.63 -15.07
CA PRO A 107 -1.32 18.81 -16.51
C PRO A 107 0.15 18.98 -16.94
N PRO A 108 0.53 18.57 -18.17
CA PRO A 108 1.84 18.91 -18.71
C PRO A 108 1.95 20.43 -18.70
N ASN A 109 3.09 20.95 -18.23
CA ASN A 109 3.47 22.35 -18.22
C ASN A 109 2.70 23.14 -19.30
N SER A 110 1.88 24.10 -18.88
CA SER A 110 1.53 25.20 -19.77
C SER A 110 2.80 26.02 -19.99
N ASP A 111 3.68 25.51 -20.86
CA ASP A 111 4.68 26.27 -21.60
C ASP A 111 3.93 27.30 -22.45
N LEU A 112 3.54 28.40 -21.81
CA LEU A 112 3.20 29.64 -22.48
C LEU A 112 3.74 30.78 -21.62
N SER A 113 5.06 30.85 -21.52
CA SER A 113 5.70 32.18 -21.53
C SER A 113 5.40 32.79 -22.90
N PRO A 114 4.75 33.96 -23.00
CA PRO A 114 4.76 34.71 -24.24
C PRO A 114 6.14 35.39 -24.34
N LEU A 115 7.15 34.62 -24.71
CA LEU A 115 8.38 35.16 -25.30
C LEU A 115 8.11 35.32 -26.79
N ASN A 116 7.49 36.47 -27.13
CA ASN A 116 7.53 37.20 -28.40
C ASN A 116 6.17 37.83 -28.76
N ARG A 117 5.96 39.10 -28.38
CA ARG A 117 5.90 40.21 -29.34
C ARG A 117 5.82 41.54 -28.60
#